data_AF-A0A967Y4B2-F1
#
_entry.id   AF-A0A967Y4B2-F1
#
_cell.length_a   1.000
_cell.length_b   1.000
_cell.length_c   1.000
_cell.angle_alpha   90.00
_cell.angle_beta   90.00
_cell.angle_gamma   90.00
#
_symmetry.space_group_name_H-M   'P 1'
#
loop_
_entity.id
_entity.type
_entity.pdbx_description
1 polymer ?
#
loop_
_entity_poly.entity_id
_entity_poly.type
_entity_poly.pdbx_seq_one_letter_code
_entity_poly.pdbx_strand_id
1 'polypeptide(L)'
;MEANAAAGLPHADVPGNLREKVQAVLEHEPRHVVPDVGWTHDGWDRRPFTLRGFLWPHRMRLLGAVGLVLVETVALQIGPVLTQIGIDDGVRRSDRGVIVTMAGAYLVAVVVAAFLGWARVSYTGRLGERLNEKLRIKVFGHMQRQS
;
A
#
# COMPACT_ATOMS: atom_id res chain seq x y z
N MET A 1 34.49 -29.57 -36.44
CA MET A 1 34.90 -28.74 -35.28
C MET A 1 35.70 -27.52 -35.77
N GLU A 2 35.15 -26.71 -36.69
CA GLU A 2 35.85 -25.54 -37.29
C GLU A 2 35.21 -24.19 -36.94
N ALA A 3 34.08 -24.18 -36.21
CA ALA A 3 33.39 -22.93 -35.86
C ALA A 3 33.99 -22.21 -34.64
N ASN A 4 34.90 -22.85 -33.89
CA ASN A 4 35.42 -22.33 -32.62
C ASN A 4 36.82 -21.69 -32.73
N ALA A 5 37.50 -21.81 -33.88
CA ALA A 5 38.87 -21.33 -34.07
C ALA A 5 38.97 -19.92 -34.67
N ALA A 6 37.92 -19.40 -35.31
CA ALA A 6 37.87 -18.02 -35.81
C ALA A 6 37.52 -16.98 -34.73
N ALA A 7 37.25 -17.42 -33.50
CA ALA A 7 36.70 -16.60 -32.41
C ALA A 7 37.76 -16.15 -31.39
N GLY A 8 39.01 -15.93 -31.82
CA GLY A 8 40.16 -15.69 -30.96
C GLY A 8 39.96 -14.59 -29.91
N LEU A 9 39.55 -14.97 -28.69
CA LEU A 9 39.40 -14.06 -27.56
C LEU A 9 39.69 -14.73 -26.21
N PRO A 10 40.87 -14.47 -25.61
CA PRO A 10 41.14 -14.68 -24.18
C PRO A 10 40.38 -13.70 -23.25
N HIS A 11 39.70 -12.70 -23.79
CA HIS A 11 38.72 -11.85 -23.11
C HIS A 11 37.60 -11.52 -24.10
N ALA A 12 36.34 -11.78 -23.74
CA ALA A 12 35.18 -11.73 -24.64
C ALA A 12 34.92 -10.33 -25.25
N ASP A 13 35.53 -10.00 -26.39
CA ASP A 13 35.05 -8.95 -27.29
C ASP A 13 33.67 -9.28 -27.85
N VAL A 14 32.84 -8.26 -27.90
CA VAL A 14 31.49 -8.32 -28.49
C VAL A 14 31.61 -8.57 -30.00
N PRO A 15 30.93 -9.60 -30.57
CA PRO A 15 30.89 -9.87 -32.00
C PRO A 15 30.52 -8.63 -32.82
N GLY A 16 31.11 -8.45 -34.01
CA GLY A 16 31.03 -7.19 -34.77
C GLY A 16 29.61 -6.68 -35.05
N ASN A 17 28.65 -7.58 -35.28
CA ASN A 17 27.23 -7.25 -35.48
C ASN A 17 26.50 -6.80 -34.20
N LEU A 18 27.02 -7.16 -33.02
CA LEU A 18 26.50 -6.75 -31.72
C LEU A 18 27.21 -5.49 -31.22
N ARG A 19 28.40 -5.19 -31.72
CA ARG A 19 29.16 -3.99 -31.35
C ARG A 19 28.41 -2.71 -31.70
N GLU A 20 27.87 -2.63 -32.91
CA GLU A 20 27.07 -1.49 -33.37
C GLU A 20 25.79 -1.31 -32.52
N LYS A 21 25.14 -2.42 -32.15
CA LYS A 21 23.96 -2.41 -31.27
C LYS A 21 24.29 -1.98 -29.84
N VAL A 22 25.41 -2.46 -29.30
CA VAL A 22 25.90 -2.04 -27.97
C VAL A 22 26.26 -0.56 -27.99
N GLN A 23 26.95 -0.09 -29.04
CA GLN A 23 27.29 1.33 -29.21
C GLN A 23 26.04 2.21 -29.24
N ALA A 24 25.02 1.81 -30.04
CA ALA A 24 23.76 2.53 -30.13
C ALA A 24 22.99 2.57 -28.79
N VAL A 25 23.07 1.51 -27.98
CA VAL A 25 22.47 1.48 -26.63
C VAL A 25 23.25 2.38 -25.67
N LEU A 26 24.58 2.33 -25.68
CA LEU A 26 25.44 3.16 -24.84
C LEU A 26 25.30 4.65 -25.17
N GLU A 27 25.10 5.01 -26.43
CA GLU A 27 24.84 6.40 -26.87
C GLU A 27 23.55 6.97 -26.28
N HIS A 28 22.54 6.12 -26.07
CA HIS A 28 21.23 6.51 -25.53
C HIS A 28 21.06 6.16 -24.05
N GLU A 29 22.10 5.63 -23.40
CA GLU A 29 21.98 5.21 -22.01
C GLU A 29 21.93 6.46 -21.10
N PRO A 30 20.83 6.66 -20.35
CA PRO A 30 20.77 7.76 -19.41
C PRO A 30 21.81 7.53 -18.31
N ARG A 31 22.48 8.59 -17.86
CA ARG A 31 23.41 8.52 -16.72
C ARG A 31 22.64 8.12 -15.46
N HIS A 32 22.74 6.85 -15.09
CA HIS A 32 22.15 6.33 -13.86
C HIS A 32 23.05 6.76 -12.69
N VAL A 33 22.56 7.71 -11.89
CA VAL A 33 23.16 7.98 -10.59
C VAL A 33 22.75 6.83 -9.68
N VAL A 34 23.70 5.96 -9.33
CA VAL A 34 23.45 4.95 -8.31
C VAL A 34 23.24 5.71 -7.00
N PRO A 35 22.04 5.64 -6.39
CA PRO A 35 21.81 6.33 -5.13
C PRO A 35 22.74 5.72 -4.08
N ASP A 36 23.52 6.58 -3.41
CA ASP A 36 24.32 6.19 -2.26
C ASP A 36 23.37 5.86 -1.10
N VAL A 37 22.97 4.60 -1.04
CA VAL A 37 22.13 4.07 0.04
C VAL A 37 23.03 3.73 1.21
N GLY A 38 22.92 4.51 2.29
CA GLY A 38 23.65 4.25 3.53
C GLY A 38 23.28 2.87 4.10
N TRP A 39 24.19 1.91 3.99
CA TRP A 39 23.97 0.56 4.51
C TRP A 39 24.13 0.54 6.02
N THR A 40 23.03 0.39 6.75
CA THR A 40 23.07 0.09 8.19
C THR A 40 22.85 -1.39 8.40
N HIS A 41 23.79 -2.06 9.05
CA HIS A 41 23.61 -3.44 9.50
C HIS A 41 22.68 -3.43 10.71
N ASP A 42 21.45 -3.91 10.54
CA ASP A 42 20.52 -4.04 11.66
C ASP A 42 20.93 -5.23 12.55
N GLY A 43 21.04 -4.99 13.86
CA GLY A 43 21.46 -5.98 14.84
C GLY A 43 20.45 -7.12 14.91
N TRP A 44 20.86 -8.32 14.50
CA TRP A 44 19.92 -9.43 14.32
C TRP A 44 19.26 -9.86 15.62
N ASP A 45 17.94 -9.79 15.67
CA ASP A 45 17.17 -10.32 16.79
C ASP A 45 16.97 -11.84 16.61
N ARG A 46 17.68 -12.63 17.41
CA ARG A 46 17.61 -14.11 17.43
C ARG A 46 16.31 -14.65 18.07
N ARG A 47 15.43 -13.78 18.56
CA ARG A 47 14.18 -14.22 19.19
C ARG A 47 13.27 -14.95 18.18
N PRO A 48 12.59 -16.02 18.60
CA PRO A 48 11.65 -16.73 17.75
C PRO A 48 10.57 -15.77 17.23
N PHE A 49 10.28 -15.85 15.93
CA PHE A 49 9.28 -14.99 15.31
C PHE A 49 7.90 -15.34 15.88
N THR A 50 7.30 -14.38 16.58
CA THR A 50 5.90 -14.47 16.99
C THR A 50 5.13 -13.34 16.33
N LEU A 51 3.99 -13.67 15.71
CA LEU A 51 3.09 -12.67 15.11
C LEU A 51 2.68 -11.61 16.13
N ARG A 52 2.41 -12.05 17.37
CA ARG A 52 2.09 -11.14 18.48
C ARG A 52 3.23 -10.17 18.77
N GLY A 53 4.47 -10.65 18.90
CA GLY A 53 5.64 -9.80 19.15
C GLY A 53 5.97 -8.85 17.98
N PHE A 54 5.69 -9.25 16.75
CA PHE A 54 5.87 -8.42 15.56
C PHE A 54 4.81 -7.31 15.42
N LEU A 55 3.56 -7.61 15.78
CA LEU A 55 2.44 -6.66 15.70
C LEU A 55 2.35 -5.73 16.91
N TRP A 56 2.85 -6.15 18.08
CA TRP A 56 2.78 -5.39 19.33
C TRP A 56 3.35 -3.95 19.28
N PRO A 57 4.48 -3.67 18.60
CA PRO A 57 4.99 -2.30 18.42
C PRO A 57 4.08 -1.44 17.54
N HIS A 58 3.24 -2.06 16.72
CA HIS A 58 2.30 -1.39 15.81
C HIS A 58 0.86 -1.34 16.36
N ARG A 59 0.66 -1.72 17.63
CA ARG A 59 -0.66 -1.79 18.29
C ARG A 59 -1.47 -0.49 18.22
N MET A 60 -0.83 0.68 18.34
CA MET A 60 -1.53 1.97 18.26
C MET A 60 -2.09 2.23 16.86
N ARG A 61 -1.39 1.78 15.82
CA ARG A 61 -1.85 1.89 14.43
C ARG A 61 -2.98 0.90 14.15
N LEU A 62 -2.86 -0.32 14.67
CA LEU A 62 -3.93 -1.31 14.60
C LEU A 62 -5.20 -0.84 15.34
N LEU A 63 -5.05 -0.28 16.54
CA LEU A 63 -6.15 0.34 17.29
C LEU A 63 -6.78 1.49 16.52
N GLY A 64 -5.97 2.34 15.87
CA GLY A 64 -6.47 3.38 14.98
C GLY A 64 -7.33 2.82 13.83
N ALA A 65 -6.86 1.75 13.18
CA ALA A 65 -7.63 1.08 12.13
C ALA A 65 -8.95 0.49 12.66
N VAL A 66 -8.91 -0.19 13.82
CA VAL A 66 -10.11 -0.73 14.49
C VAL A 66 -11.08 0.39 14.87
N GLY A 67 -10.59 1.47 15.47
CA GLY A 67 -11.42 2.62 15.82
C GLY A 67 -12.09 3.24 14.60
N LEU A 68 -11.38 3.31 13.47
CA LEU A 68 -11.93 3.86 12.23
C LEU A 68 -13.02 2.95 11.62
N VAL A 69 -12.86 1.63 11.74
CA VAL A 69 -13.92 0.65 11.38
C VAL A 69 -15.14 0.81 12.28
N LEU A 70 -14.95 1.01 13.58
CA LEU A 70 -16.07 1.24 14.51
C LEU A 70 -16.82 2.52 14.15
N VAL A 71 -16.10 3.62 13.90
CA VAL A 71 -16.71 4.90 13.52
C VAL A 71 -17.47 4.77 12.20
N GLU A 72 -16.91 4.09 11.20
CA GLU A 72 -17.63 3.81 9.96
C GLU A 72 -18.89 2.97 10.20
N THR A 73 -18.79 1.91 10.99
CA THR A 73 -19.94 1.03 11.28
C THR A 73 -21.08 1.82 11.91
N VAL A 74 -20.76 2.72 12.85
CA VAL A 74 -21.73 3.65 13.43
C VAL A 74 -22.28 4.61 12.37
N ALA A 75 -21.43 5.14 11.49
CA ALA A 75 -21.84 6.03 10.41
C ALA A 75 -22.78 5.36 9.39
N LEU A 76 -22.57 4.08 9.07
CA LEU A 76 -23.47 3.29 8.22
C LEU A 76 -24.86 3.13 8.86
N GLN A 77 -24.93 3.06 10.18
CA GLN A 77 -26.20 2.97 10.92
C GLN A 77 -27.00 4.29 10.92
N ILE A 78 -26.36 5.43 10.60
CA ILE A 78 -27.04 6.73 10.47
C ILE A 78 -28.02 6.70 9.27
N GLY A 79 -27.72 5.98 8.20
CA GLY A 79 -28.57 5.90 7.01
C GLY A 79 -30.02 5.45 7.31
N PRO A 80 -30.23 4.28 7.95
CA PRO A 80 -31.55 3.81 8.38
C PRO A 80 -32.27 4.78 9.32
N VAL A 81 -31.56 5.35 10.30
CA VAL A 81 -32.14 6.27 11.30
C VAL A 81 -32.62 7.56 10.64
N LEU A 82 -31.82 8.14 9.74
CA LEU A 82 -32.19 9.36 9.03
C LEU A 82 -33.34 9.11 8.04
N THR A 83 -33.37 7.93 7.42
CA THR A 83 -34.49 7.50 6.56
C THR A 83 -35.78 7.36 7.38
N GLN A 84 -35.71 6.78 8.58
CA GLN A 84 -36.86 6.65 9.47
C GLN A 84 -37.41 8.02 9.90
N ILE A 85 -36.55 8.94 10.32
CA ILE A 85 -36.95 10.31 10.71
C ILE A 85 -37.56 11.06 9.51
N GLY A 86 -36.98 10.92 8.32
CA GLY A 86 -37.51 11.52 7.09
C GLY A 86 -38.92 11.03 6.73
N ILE A 87 -39.19 9.74 6.95
CA ILE A 87 -40.51 9.14 6.72
C ILE A 87 -41.52 9.62 7.79
N ASP A 88 -41.15 9.52 9.07
CA ASP A 88 -42.07 9.78 10.18
C ASP A 88 -42.45 11.25 10.34
N ASP A 89 -41.51 12.19 10.12
CA ASP A 89 -41.77 13.63 10.27
C ASP A 89 -41.98 14.35 8.93
N GLY A 90 -41.33 13.92 7.83
CA GLY A 90 -41.44 14.58 6.53
C GLY A 90 -42.70 14.20 5.74
N VAL A 91 -43.00 12.90 5.67
CA VAL A 91 -44.16 12.40 4.90
C VAL A 91 -45.46 12.62 5.67
N ARG A 92 -45.42 12.52 7.00
CA ARG A 92 -46.62 12.59 7.85
C ARG A 92 -47.14 14.02 8.09
N ARG A 93 -46.28 15.05 8.06
CA ARG A 93 -46.66 16.48 8.19
C ARG A 93 -46.79 17.24 6.87
N SER A 94 -46.41 16.65 5.74
CA SER A 94 -46.50 17.25 4.39
C SER A 94 -45.82 18.63 4.24
N ASP A 95 -44.76 18.87 5.01
CA ASP A 95 -44.07 20.15 5.04
C ASP A 95 -42.80 20.10 4.16
N ARG A 96 -42.84 20.79 3.02
CA ARG A 96 -41.76 20.73 2.01
C ARG A 96 -40.43 21.26 2.51
N GLY A 97 -40.44 22.20 3.47
CA GLY A 97 -39.22 22.74 4.07
C GLY A 97 -38.45 21.68 4.87
N VAL A 98 -39.16 20.83 5.61
CA VAL A 98 -38.57 19.75 6.41
C VAL A 98 -37.91 18.71 5.50
N ILE A 99 -38.55 18.38 4.37
CA ILE A 99 -38.04 17.41 3.40
C ILE A 99 -36.71 17.88 2.79
N VAL A 100 -36.62 19.15 2.35
CA VAL A 100 -35.38 19.71 1.76
C VAL A 100 -34.25 19.74 2.79
N THR A 101 -34.56 20.12 4.03
CA THR A 101 -33.56 20.18 5.11
C THR A 101 -33.02 18.79 5.45
N MET A 102 -33.89 17.77 5.52
CA MET A 102 -33.46 16.38 5.77
C MET A 102 -32.71 15.77 4.58
N ALA A 103 -33.10 16.09 3.35
CA ALA A 103 -32.35 15.68 2.16
C ALA A 103 -30.91 16.25 2.19
N GLY A 104 -30.76 17.53 2.55
CA GLY A 104 -29.45 18.16 2.75
C GLY A 104 -28.63 17.49 3.86
N ALA A 105 -29.23 17.23 5.01
CA ALA A 105 -28.58 16.54 6.13
C ALA A 105 -28.13 15.12 5.74
N TYR A 106 -28.96 14.38 5.00
CA TYR A 106 -28.62 13.05 4.49
C TYR A 106 -27.42 13.10 3.55
N LEU A 107 -27.40 14.07 2.64
CA LEU A 107 -26.32 14.24 1.69
C LEU A 107 -24.98 14.53 2.40
N VAL A 108 -25.00 15.39 3.42
CA VAL A 108 -23.82 15.64 4.29
C VAL A 108 -23.38 14.37 5.00
N ALA A 109 -24.31 13.59 5.58
CA ALA A 109 -23.98 12.34 6.26
C ALA A 109 -23.31 11.33 5.33
N VAL A 110 -23.81 11.19 4.10
CA VAL A 110 -23.24 10.31 3.07
C VAL A 110 -21.82 10.75 2.70
N VAL A 111 -21.58 12.05 2.50
CA VAL A 111 -20.24 12.58 2.19
C VAL A 111 -19.26 12.30 3.34
N VAL A 112 -19.68 12.52 4.58
CA VAL A 112 -18.87 12.23 5.76
C VAL A 112 -18.53 10.74 5.85
N ALA A 113 -19.51 9.86 5.64
CA ALA A 113 -19.30 8.41 5.63
C ALA A 113 -18.32 7.97 4.52
N ALA A 114 -18.47 8.52 3.32
CA ALA A 114 -17.55 8.25 2.21
C ALA A 114 -16.12 8.69 2.52
N PHE A 115 -15.94 9.87 3.13
CA PHE A 115 -14.63 10.39 3.52
C PHE A 115 -13.97 9.54 4.61
N LEU A 116 -14.72 9.18 5.65
CA LEU A 116 -14.28 8.24 6.69
C LEU A 116 -13.82 6.92 6.08
N GLY A 117 -14.58 6.41 5.10
CA GLY A 117 -14.23 5.16 4.46
C GLY A 117 -12.96 5.24 3.61
N TRP A 118 -12.80 6.31 2.84
CA TRP A 118 -11.57 6.58 2.10
C TRP A 118 -10.35 6.68 3.02
N ALA A 119 -10.47 7.40 4.15
CA ALA A 119 -9.40 7.54 5.13
C ALA A 119 -8.98 6.18 5.71
N ARG A 120 -9.96 5.30 5.96
CA ARG A 120 -9.74 3.96 6.52
C ARG A 120 -9.05 3.01 5.56
N VAL A 121 -9.46 2.98 4.30
CA VAL A 121 -8.75 2.21 3.26
C VAL A 121 -7.30 2.71 3.14
N SER A 122 -7.11 4.02 3.03
CA SER A 122 -5.79 4.63 2.86
C SER A 122 -4.85 4.34 4.04
N TYR A 123 -5.36 4.44 5.27
CA TYR A 123 -4.57 4.16 6.48
C TYR A 123 -4.19 2.68 6.58
N THR A 124 -5.15 1.79 6.33
CA THR A 124 -4.96 0.34 6.40
C THR A 124 -3.99 -0.14 5.32
N GLY A 125 -4.10 0.38 4.09
CA GLY A 125 -3.17 0.06 3.00
C GLY A 125 -1.72 0.41 3.33
N ARG A 126 -1.46 1.64 3.77
CA ARG A 126 -0.12 2.08 4.19
C ARG A 126 0.43 1.30 5.38
N LEU A 127 -0.44 0.85 6.29
CA LEU A 127 -0.03 -0.01 7.39
C LEU A 127 0.39 -1.38 6.88
N GLY A 128 -0.40 -2.00 6.00
CA GLY A 128 -0.11 -3.29 5.40
C GLY A 128 1.20 -3.31 4.62
N GLU A 129 1.46 -2.27 3.82
CA GLU A 129 2.70 -2.11 3.06
C GLU A 129 3.94 -2.17 3.95
N ARG A 130 3.97 -1.35 5.01
CA ARG A 130 5.10 -1.29 5.96
C ARG A 130 5.30 -2.61 6.71
N LEU A 131 4.21 -3.30 7.04
CA LEU A 131 4.30 -4.62 7.69
C LEU A 131 4.90 -5.65 6.72
N ASN A 132 4.45 -5.65 5.47
CA ASN A 132 4.92 -6.59 4.46
C ASN A 132 6.39 -6.34 4.10
N GLU A 133 6.81 -5.08 3.97
CA GLU A 133 8.22 -4.72 3.77
C GLU A 133 9.13 -5.33 4.86
N LYS A 134 8.78 -5.11 6.13
CA LYS A 134 9.54 -5.66 7.27
C LYS A 134 9.52 -7.18 7.30
N LEU A 135 8.38 -7.79 6.98
CA LEU A 135 8.25 -9.23 6.93
C LEU A 135 9.17 -9.80 5.86
N ARG A 136 9.17 -9.19 4.67
CA ARG A 136 9.99 -9.61 3.53
C ARG A 136 11.48 -9.57 3.85
N ILE A 137 11.96 -8.49 4.45
CA ILE A 137 13.37 -8.36 4.89
C ILE A 137 13.73 -9.48 5.88
N LYS A 138 12.88 -9.71 6.88
CA LYS A 138 13.15 -10.72 7.93
C LYS A 138 13.12 -12.15 7.38
N VAL A 139 12.17 -12.48 6.50
CA VAL A 139 12.03 -13.82 5.91
C VAL A 139 13.20 -14.12 4.97
N PHE A 140 13.55 -13.21 4.06
CA PHE A 140 14.68 -13.43 3.17
C PHE A 140 16.01 -13.53 3.90
N GLY A 141 16.21 -12.69 4.92
CA GLY A 141 17.40 -12.81 5.76
C GLY A 141 17.46 -14.08 6.59
N HIS A 142 16.34 -14.79 6.81
CA HIS A 142 16.34 -16.13 7.40
C HIS A 142 16.71 -17.20 6.35
N MET A 143 16.12 -17.13 5.15
CA MET A 143 16.40 -18.06 4.04
C MET A 143 17.86 -18.02 3.58
N GLN A 144 18.44 -16.82 3.44
CA GLN A 144 19.85 -16.64 3.04
C GLN A 144 20.87 -17.26 4.02
N ARG A 145 20.44 -17.62 5.24
CA ARG A 145 21.30 -18.30 6.23
C ARG A 145 21.10 -19.82 6.27
N GLN A 146 20.04 -20.31 5.64
CA GLN A 146 19.75 -21.74 5.53
C GLN A 146 20.25 -22.34 4.21
N SER A 147 20.56 -21.49 3.22
CA SER A 147 21.35 -21.83 2.03
C SER A 147 22.83 -21.82 2.32
#